data_AF-A0A3R6VCV6-F1
#
_entry.id   AF-A0A3R6VCV6-F1
#
_cell.length_a   1.000
_cell.length_b   1.000
_cell.length_c   1.000
_cell.angle_alpha   90.00
_cell.angle_beta   90.00
_cell.angle_gamma   90.00
#
_symmetry.space_group_name_H-M   'P 1'
#
loop_
_entity.id
_entity.type
_entity.pdbx_description
1 polymer ?
#
loop_
_entity_poly.entity_id
_entity_poly.type
_entity_poly.pdbx_seq_one_letter_code
_entity_poly.pdbx_strand_id
1 'polypeptide(L)'
;MKANKITLKKIRIEYLERIVDDIQSALEYRRNRLNEAKEELERVMTELFDNDEPGAVRQHERDVRYAQEAVDRYELEISEGEKILAELEKMV
;
A
#
# COMPACT_ATOMS: atom_id res chain seq x y z
N MET A 1 32.39 -27.56 13.30
CA MET A 1 31.58 -26.40 13.74
C MET A 1 31.45 -25.26 12.70
N LYS A 2 32.52 -24.83 12.01
CA LYS A 2 32.45 -23.71 11.03
C LYS A 2 31.51 -23.97 9.83
N ALA A 3 31.47 -25.19 9.29
CA ALA A 3 30.61 -25.54 8.16
C ALA A 3 29.12 -25.36 8.48
N ASN A 4 28.66 -25.78 9.66
CA ASN A 4 27.28 -25.63 10.11
C ASN A 4 26.88 -24.14 10.24
N LYS A 5 27.78 -23.28 10.73
CA LYS A 5 27.53 -21.83 10.81
C LYS A 5 27.41 -21.16 9.43
N ILE A 6 28.17 -21.61 8.44
CA ILE A 6 28.07 -21.09 7.06
C ILE A 6 26.75 -21.54 6.43
N THR A 7 26.38 -22.81 6.57
CA THR A 7 25.10 -23.34 6.08
C THR A 7 23.90 -22.63 6.69
N LEU A 8 23.89 -22.43 8.01
CA LEU A 8 22.82 -21.71 8.70
C LEU A 8 22.70 -20.25 8.23
N LYS A 9 23.82 -19.58 7.94
CA LYS A 9 23.79 -18.23 7.37
C LYS A 9 23.17 -18.19 5.97
N LYS A 10 23.49 -19.18 5.11
CA LYS A 10 22.89 -19.28 3.77
C LYS A 10 21.38 -19.47 3.84
N ILE A 11 20.91 -20.41 4.66
CA ILE A 11 19.46 -20.65 4.86
C ILE A 11 18.76 -19.38 5.35
N ARG A 12 19.39 -18.63 6.27
CA ARG A 12 18.84 -17.35 6.75
C ARG A 12 18.75 -16.31 5.65
N ILE A 13 19.79 -16.17 4.82
CA ILE A 13 19.80 -15.22 3.69
C ILE A 13 18.71 -15.59 2.69
N GLU A 14 18.65 -16.86 2.25
CA GLU A 14 17.61 -17.35 1.33
C GLU A 14 16.19 -17.11 1.87
N TYR A 15 15.99 -17.27 3.19
CA TYR A 15 14.71 -16.97 3.82
C TYR A 15 14.38 -15.46 3.82
N LEU A 16 15.37 -14.60 4.07
CA LEU A 16 15.20 -13.14 4.02
C LEU A 16 14.93 -12.65 2.60
N GLU A 17 15.63 -13.17 1.59
CA GLU A 17 15.40 -12.89 0.17
C GLU A 17 13.95 -13.23 -0.22
N ARG A 18 13.44 -14.40 0.20
CA ARG A 18 12.03 -14.75 -0.06
C ARG A 18 11.05 -13.78 0.58
N ILE A 19 11.31 -13.33 1.82
CA ILE A 19 10.44 -12.35 2.48
C ILE A 19 10.48 -11.00 1.74
N VAL A 20 11.66 -10.60 1.25
CA VAL A 20 11.82 -9.40 0.45
C VAL A 20 10.97 -9.48 -0.82
N ASP A 21 11.01 -10.60 -1.54
CA ASP A 21 10.21 -10.83 -2.75
C ASP A 21 8.70 -10.78 -2.46
N ASP A 22 8.26 -11.40 -1.36
CA ASP A 22 6.86 -11.38 -0.92
C ASP A 22 6.38 -9.95 -0.62
N ILE A 23 7.21 -9.15 0.06
CA ILE A 23 6.91 -7.75 0.39
C ILE A 23 6.87 -6.88 -0.88
N GLN A 24 7.83 -7.07 -1.79
CA GLN A 24 7.86 -6.34 -3.06
C GLN A 24 6.60 -6.61 -3.89
N SER A 25 6.18 -7.88 -3.96
CA SER A 25 4.94 -8.28 -4.63
C SER A 25 3.70 -7.64 -3.99
N ALA A 26 3.66 -7.60 -2.65
CA ALA A 26 2.58 -6.93 -1.92
C ALA A 26 2.57 -5.41 -2.17
N LEU A 27 3.74 -4.76 -2.18
CA LEU A 27 3.87 -3.33 -2.46
C LEU A 27 3.42 -2.98 -3.88
N GLU A 28 3.77 -3.78 -4.87
CA GLU A 28 3.30 -3.60 -6.25
C GLU A 28 1.77 -3.68 -6.31
N TYR A 29 1.17 -4.68 -5.68
CA TYR A 29 -0.28 -4.76 -5.56
C TYR A 29 -0.89 -3.52 -4.89
N ARG A 30 -0.32 -3.03 -3.78
CA ARG A 30 -0.81 -1.83 -3.09
C ARG A 30 -0.67 -0.57 -3.95
N ARG A 31 0.40 -0.42 -4.72
CA ARG A 31 0.58 0.70 -5.66
C ARG A 31 -0.49 0.70 -6.75
N ASN A 32 -0.84 -0.46 -7.28
CA ASN A 32 -1.95 -0.57 -8.24
C ASN A 32 -3.28 -0.16 -7.59
N ARG A 33 -3.55 -0.62 -6.37
CA ARG A 33 -4.75 -0.23 -5.61
C ARG A 33 -4.78 1.26 -5.24
N LEU A 34 -3.63 1.87 -4.99
CA LEU A 34 -3.51 3.31 -4.79
C LEU A 34 -3.91 4.08 -6.05
N ASN A 35 -3.46 3.64 -7.23
CA ASN A 35 -3.83 4.27 -8.49
C ASN A 35 -5.34 4.19 -8.72
N GLU A 36 -5.94 3.01 -8.53
CA GLU A 36 -7.40 2.83 -8.62
C GLU A 36 -8.15 3.73 -7.62
N ALA A 37 -7.64 3.88 -6.39
CA ALA A 37 -8.25 4.75 -5.38
C ALA A 37 -8.15 6.24 -5.76
N LYS A 38 -7.05 6.66 -6.40
CA LYS A 38 -6.87 8.02 -6.90
C LYS A 38 -7.81 8.33 -8.06
N GLU A 39 -7.97 7.38 -8.99
CA GLU A 39 -8.93 7.49 -10.09
C GLU A 39 -10.38 7.59 -9.55
N GLU A 40 -10.72 6.79 -8.52
CA GLU A 40 -12.03 6.85 -7.90
C GLU A 40 -12.28 8.17 -7.16
N LEU A 41 -11.28 8.69 -6.44
CA LEU A 41 -11.37 10.00 -5.80
C LEU A 41 -11.59 11.11 -6.84
N GLU A 42 -10.84 11.10 -7.95
CA GLU A 42 -11.03 12.06 -9.04
C GLU A 42 -12.43 11.95 -9.67
N ARG A 43 -12.90 10.72 -9.89
CA ARG A 43 -14.26 10.45 -10.41
C ARG A 43 -15.31 11.05 -9.49
N VAL A 44 -15.26 10.76 -8.20
CA VAL A 44 -16.24 11.24 -7.23
C VAL A 44 -16.18 12.77 -7.11
N MET A 45 -14.99 13.38 -7.08
CA MET A 45 -14.83 14.84 -7.01
C MET A 45 -15.38 15.58 -8.23
N THR A 46 -15.46 14.93 -9.39
CA THR A 46 -15.95 15.52 -10.65
C THR A 46 -17.38 15.10 -10.99
N GLU A 47 -17.94 14.16 -10.25
CA GLU A 47 -19.31 13.68 -10.44
C GLU A 47 -20.33 14.80 -10.18
N LEU A 48 -21.26 14.97 -11.11
CA LEU A 48 -22.33 15.95 -10.96
C LEU A 48 -23.34 15.47 -9.91
N PHE A 49 -23.70 16.35 -8.99
CA PHE A 49 -24.74 16.13 -7.99
C PHE A 49 -25.62 17.39 -7.87
N ASP A 50 -26.80 17.23 -7.25
CA ASP A 50 -27.69 18.36 -6.99
C ASP A 50 -27.13 19.18 -5.82
N ASN A 51 -26.48 20.30 -6.13
CA ASN A 51 -25.86 21.17 -5.15
C ASN A 51 -26.86 21.98 -4.33
N ASP A 52 -28.13 22.02 -4.75
CA ASP A 52 -29.21 22.74 -4.07
C ASP A 52 -30.01 21.83 -3.13
N GLU A 53 -29.85 20.50 -3.23
CA GLU A 53 -30.47 19.52 -2.35
C GLU A 53 -29.49 19.12 -1.21
N PRO A 54 -29.77 19.48 0.05
CA PRO A 54 -28.83 19.25 1.15
C PRO A 54 -28.47 17.78 1.39
N GLY A 55 -29.34 16.84 1.04
CA GLY A 55 -29.07 15.39 1.09
C GLY A 55 -27.99 14.96 0.11
N ALA A 56 -28.07 15.40 -1.15
CA ALA A 56 -27.13 15.14 -2.22
C ALA A 56 -25.76 15.75 -1.92
N VAL A 57 -25.71 16.98 -1.40
CA VAL A 57 -24.46 17.60 -0.92
C VAL A 57 -23.79 16.74 0.15
N ARG A 58 -24.53 16.35 1.20
CA ARG A 58 -23.99 15.50 2.28
C ARG A 58 -23.56 14.13 1.78
N GLN A 59 -24.25 13.59 0.78
CA GLN A 59 -23.89 12.30 0.20
C GLN A 59 -22.57 12.42 -0.56
N HIS A 60 -22.45 13.40 -1.44
CA HIS A 60 -21.22 13.67 -2.18
C HIS A 60 -20.03 13.92 -1.25
N GLU A 61 -20.18 14.73 -0.20
CA GLU A 61 -19.13 14.94 0.81
C GLU A 61 -18.70 13.64 1.52
N ARG A 62 -19.65 12.74 1.78
CA ARG A 62 -19.34 11.42 2.37
C ARG A 62 -18.56 10.55 1.40
N ASP A 63 -18.95 10.56 0.14
CA ASP A 63 -18.31 9.74 -0.89
C ASP A 63 -16.88 10.24 -1.17
N VAL A 64 -16.68 11.56 -1.25
CA VAL A 64 -15.34 12.18 -1.36
C VAL A 64 -14.46 11.79 -0.18
N ARG A 65 -14.97 11.91 1.05
CA ARG A 65 -14.21 11.52 2.25
C ARG A 65 -13.85 10.04 2.23
N TYR A 66 -14.80 9.16 1.87
CA TYR A 66 -14.55 7.72 1.80
C TYR A 66 -13.46 7.37 0.76
N ALA A 67 -13.49 8.01 -0.41
CA ALA A 67 -12.47 7.84 -1.43
C ALA A 67 -11.11 8.37 -0.96
N GLN A 68 -11.06 9.53 -0.31
CA GLN A 68 -9.83 10.08 0.26
C GLN A 68 -9.23 9.17 1.33
N GLU A 69 -10.04 8.65 2.25
CA GLU A 69 -9.59 7.70 3.28
C GLU A 69 -8.98 6.42 2.67
N ALA A 70 -9.47 6.00 1.50
CA ALA A 70 -8.88 4.87 0.78
C ALA A 70 -7.50 5.21 0.22
N VAL A 71 -7.32 6.40 -0.37
CA VAL A 71 -6.02 6.90 -0.84
C VAL A 71 -5.03 6.96 0.32
N ASP A 72 -5.40 7.66 1.40
CA ASP A 72 -4.53 7.86 2.57
C ASP A 72 -4.08 6.52 3.17
N ARG A 73 -4.99 5.55 3.26
CA ARG A 73 -4.68 4.21 3.77
C ARG A 73 -3.65 3.50 2.89
N TYR A 74 -3.82 3.51 1.57
CA TYR A 74 -2.86 2.84 0.68
C TYR A 74 -1.50 3.55 0.67
N GLU A 75 -1.46 4.88 0.74
CA GLU A 75 -0.20 5.62 0.87
C GLU A 75 0.55 5.26 2.16
N LEU A 76 -0.18 5.12 3.27
CA LEU A 76 0.40 4.67 4.53
C LEU A 76 0.94 3.24 4.44
N GLU A 77 0.13 2.29 3.93
CA GLU A 77 0.54 0.89 3.78
C GLU A 77 1.79 0.75 2.89
N ILE A 78 1.89 1.53 1.81
CA ILE A 78 3.07 1.56 0.94
C ILE A 78 4.26 2.13 1.70
N SER A 79 4.11 3.25 2.39
CA SER A 79 5.19 3.86 3.16
C SER A 79 5.75 2.94 4.25
N GLU A 80 4.87 2.22 4.96
CA GLU A 80 5.28 1.25 5.97
C GLU A 80 5.97 0.03 5.35
N GLY A 81 5.41 -0.50 4.25
CA GLY A 81 6.03 -1.62 3.53
C GLY A 81 7.41 -1.28 2.98
N GLU A 82 7.59 -0.07 2.43
CA GLU A 82 8.90 0.42 1.94
C GLU A 82 9.93 0.55 3.07
N LYS A 83 9.52 0.98 4.27
CA LYS A 83 10.41 1.01 5.45
C LYS A 83 10.86 -0.39 5.83
N ILE A 84 9.94 -1.35 5.91
CA ILE A 84 10.24 -2.73 6.25
C ILE A 84 11.17 -3.35 5.21
N LEU A 85 10.89 -3.13 3.92
CA LEU A 85 11.74 -3.61 2.82
C LEU A 85 13.17 -3.07 2.95
N ALA A 86 13.33 -1.76 3.16
CA ALA A 86 14.63 -1.13 3.33
C ALA A 86 15.38 -1.60 4.59
N GLU A 87 14.68 -2.06 5.63
CA GLU A 87 15.30 -2.69 6.80
C GLU A 87 15.76 -4.12 6.51
N LEU A 88 14.98 -4.90 5.77
CA LEU A 88 15.32 -6.27 5.39
C LEU A 88 16.48 -6.34 4.40
N GLU A 89 16.53 -5.44 3.42
CA GLU A 89 17.63 -5.34 2.44
C GLU A 89 19.00 -5.06 3.10
N LYS A 90 19.03 -4.48 4.30
CA LYS A 90 20.28 -4.28 5.07
C LYS A 90 20.76 -5.55 5.78
N MET A 91 19.90 -6.56 5.90
CA MET A 91 20.18 -7.82 6.62
C MET A 91 20.57 -8.98 5.70
N VAL A 92 20.31 -8.84 4.39
CA VAL A 92 20.75 -9.72 3.30
C VAL A 92 22.18 -9.34 2.91
#